data_AF-A0A1V5GWK3-F1
#
_entry.id   AF-A0A1V5GWK3-F1
#
_cell.length_a   1.000
_cell.length_b   1.000
_cell.length_c   1.000
_cell.angle_alpha   90.00
_cell.angle_beta   90.00
_cell.angle_gamma   90.00
#
_symmetry.space_group_name_H-M   'P 1'
#
loop_
_entity.id
_entity.type
_entity.pdbx_description
1 polymer ?
#
loop_
_entity_poly.entity_id
_entity_poly.type
_entity_poly.pdbx_seq_one_letter_code
_entity_poly.pdbx_strand_id
1 'polypeptide(L)' 'MEFDGGGKAFLDFTDCDLNQIKVGMPIQMSFRRRMKDQTRGFTGYFWKAVPKVQG' A
#
# COMPACT_ATOMS: atom_id res chain seq x y z
N MET A 1 -3.88 -6.37 -5.43
CA MET A 1 -4.23 -6.82 -4.07
C MET A 1 -5.62 -7.43 -4.13
N GLU A 2 -5.85 -8.57 -3.47
CA GLU A 2 -7.16 -9.19 -3.30
C GLU A 2 -7.57 -9.08 -1.82
N PHE A 3 -8.81 -8.69 -1.57
CA PHE A 3 -9.39 -8.62 -0.22
C PHE A 3 -10.28 -9.84 0.02
N ASP A 4 -10.48 -10.23 1.27
CA ASP A 4 -11.30 -11.41 1.63
C ASP A 4 -12.74 -11.36 1.07
N GLY A 5 -13.28 -10.14 0.85
CA GLY A 5 -14.57 -9.94 0.18
C GLY A 5 -14.55 -10.00 -1.35
N GLY A 6 -13.46 -10.47 -1.97
CA GLY A 6 -13.31 -10.63 -3.43
C GLY A 6 -12.94 -9.36 -4.21
N GLY A 7 -12.92 -8.19 -3.56
CA GLY A 7 -12.49 -6.94 -4.17
C GLY A 7 -11.02 -6.97 -4.58
N LYS A 8 -10.68 -6.27 -5.67
CA LYS A 8 -9.29 -6.14 -6.13
C LYS A 8 -8.91 -4.67 -6.30
N ALA A 9 -7.71 -4.31 -5.85
CA ALA A 9 -7.17 -2.96 -5.98
C ALA A 9 -5.73 -2.97 -6.46
N PHE A 10 -5.39 -1.95 -7.26
CA PHE A 10 -4.02 -1.56 -7.56
C PHE A 10 -3.51 -0.61 -6.48
N LEU A 11 -2.44 -1.00 -5.81
CA LEU A 11 -1.87 -0.30 -4.67
C LEU A 11 -0.34 -0.42 -4.72
N ASP A 12 0.35 0.65 -4.31
CA ASP A 12 1.79 0.63 -4.12
C ASP A 12 2.15 -0.10 -2.83
N PHE A 13 3.27 -0.82 -2.84
CA PHE A 13 3.90 -1.38 -1.64
C PHE A 13 4.77 -0.33 -0.93
N THR A 14 4.96 -0.51 0.38
CA THR A 14 5.85 0.32 1.22
C THR A 14 6.41 -0.53 2.37
N ASP A 15 7.50 -0.08 2.97
CA ASP A 15 8.17 -0.70 4.14
C ASP A 15 8.68 -2.11 3.87
N CYS A 16 9.20 -2.32 2.67
CA CYS A 16 9.74 -3.60 2.23
C CYS A 16 10.74 -3.38 1.10
N ASP A 17 11.68 -4.30 0.96
CA ASP A 17 12.55 -4.38 -0.21
C ASP A 17 11.87 -5.16 -1.33
N LEU A 18 12.24 -4.86 -2.58
CA LEU A 18 11.66 -5.50 -3.77
C LEU A 18 11.85 -7.03 -3.76
N ASN A 19 12.95 -7.52 -3.19
CA ASN A 19 13.25 -8.95 -3.09
C ASN A 19 12.42 -9.68 -2.01
N GLN A 20 11.74 -8.95 -1.13
CA GLN A 20 10.88 -9.51 -0.08
C GLN A 20 9.45 -9.78 -0.57
N ILE A 21 9.08 -9.31 -1.77
CA ILE A 21 7.70 -9.40 -2.28
C ILE A 21 7.49 -10.65 -3.12
N LYS A 22 6.44 -11.40 -2.79
CA LYS A 22 6.00 -12.59 -3.52
C LYS A 22 4.48 -12.59 -3.65
N VAL A 23 3.98 -13.23 -4.71
CA VAL A 23 2.54 -13.43 -4.92
C VAL A 23 1.97 -14.27 -3.77
N GLY A 24 0.82 -13.86 -3.25
CA GLY A 24 0.11 -14.57 -2.16
C GLY A 24 0.58 -14.22 -0.75
N MET A 25 1.57 -13.34 -0.57
CA MET A 25 1.99 -12.91 0.77
C MET A 25 0.88 -12.14 1.51
N PRO A 26 0.73 -12.35 2.82
CA PRO A 26 -0.18 -11.55 3.63
C PRO A 26 0.33 -10.11 3.72
N ILE A 27 -0.62 -9.17 3.70
CA ILE A 27 -0.36 -7.74 3.74
C ILE A 27 -1.20 -7.08 4.83
N GLN A 28 -0.77 -5.89 5.25
CA GLN A 28 -1.52 -4.98 6.08
C GLN A 28 -1.66 -3.64 5.36
N MET A 29 -2.85 -3.04 5.46
CA MET A 29 -3.11 -1.73 4.89
C MET A 29 -2.59 -0.63 5.80
N SER A 30 -1.89 0.35 5.22
CA SER A 30 -1.36 1.52 5.94
C SER A 30 -1.84 2.79 5.26
N PHE A 31 -2.43 3.71 6.03
CA PHE A 31 -2.89 4.99 5.52
C PHE A 31 -1.74 6.00 5.50
N ARG A 32 -1.43 6.57 4.32
CA ARG A 32 -0.24 7.41 4.14
C ARG A 32 -0.50 8.60 3.24
N ARG A 33 0.33 9.63 3.40
CA ARG A 33 0.38 10.74 2.46
C ARG A 33 0.82 10.21 1.09
N ARG A 34 -0.04 10.36 0.08
CA ARG A 34 0.25 9.97 -1.30
C ARG A 34 0.82 11.13 -2.11
N MET A 35 0.25 12.32 -1.93
CA MET A 35 0.66 13.50 -2.69
C MET A 35 0.44 14.79 -1.90
N LYS A 36 1.22 15.81 -2.25
CA LYS A 36 0.98 17.19 -1.84
C LYS A 36 0.77 18.01 -3.11
N ASP A 37 -0.42 18.56 -3.29
CA ASP A 37 -0.71 19.46 -4.40
C ASP A 37 -0.29 20.87 -3.96
N GLN A 38 0.82 21.37 -4.52
CA GLN A 38 1.36 22.67 -4.14
C GLN A 38 0.54 23.83 -4.71
N THR A 39 -0.14 23.63 -5.83
CA THR A 39 -0.93 24.66 -6.51
C THR A 39 -2.26 24.89 -5.80
N ARG A 40 -2.94 23.80 -5.42
CA ARG A 40 -4.25 23.83 -4.74
C ARG A 40 -4.15 23.75 -3.21
N GLY A 41 -2.96 23.54 -2.67
CA GLY A 41 -2.67 23.61 -1.24
C GLY A 41 -3.18 22.43 -0.40
N PHE A 42 -3.63 21.32 -1.00
CA PHE A 42 -4.14 20.17 -0.26
C PHE A 42 -3.16 18.99 -0.25
N THR A 43 -3.30 18.15 0.78
CA THR A 43 -2.51 16.92 0.92
C THR A 43 -3.44 15.72 0.77
N GLY A 44 -3.18 14.91 -0.26
CA GLY A 44 -3.92 13.68 -0.54
C GLY A 44 -3.34 12.51 0.23
N TYR A 45 -4.18 11.82 0.98
CA TYR A 45 -3.84 10.58 1.65
C TYR A 45 -4.51 9.41 0.95
N PHE A 46 -3.83 8.27 0.92
CA PHE A 46 -4.35 7.05 0.35
C PHE A 46 -3.74 5.83 1.03
N TRP A 47 -4.39 4.69 0.82
CA TRP A 47 -3.91 3.42 1.34
C TRP A 47 -2.70 2.91 0.55
N LYS A 48 -1.76 2.28 1.26
CA LYS A 48 -0.63 1.52 0.73
C LYS A 48 -0.56 0.13 1.35
N ALA A 49 0.05 -0.80 0.62
CA ALA A 49 0.25 -2.18 1.05
C ALA A 49 1.57 -2.31 1.83
N VAL A 50 1.53 -2.87 3.04
CA VAL A 50 2.73 -3.26 3.80
C VAL A 50 2.76 -4.78 3.89
N PRO A 51 3.77 -5.46 3.34
CA PRO A 51 3.92 -6.90 3.50
C PRO A 51 4.11 -7.24 4.99
N LYS A 52 3.43 -8.28 5.47
CA LYS A 52 3.75 -8.85 6.78
C LYS A 52 4.99 -9.72 6.60
N VAL A 53 6.17 -9.12 6.74
CA VAL A 53 7.43 -9.88 6.78
C VAL A 53 7.35 -10.77 8.02
N GLN A 54 7.24 -12.09 7.83
CA GLN A 54 7.54 -13.01 8.92
C GLN A 54 9.06 -12.95 9.09
N GLY A 55 9.51 -12.36 10.20
CA GLY A 55 10.92 -12.37 10.60
C GLY A 55 11.43 -13.79 10.79
#